data_AF-A0A7S0T4Z0-F1
#
_entry.id   AF-A0A7S0T4Z0-F1
#
_cell.length_a   1.000
_cell.length_b   1.000
_cell.length_c   1.000
_cell.angle_alpha   90.00
_cell.angle_beta   90.00
_cell.angle_gamma   90.00
#
_symmetry.space_group_name_H-M   'P 1'
#
loop_
_entity.id
_entity.type
_entity.pdbx_description
1 polymer ?
#
loop_
_entity_poly.entity_id
_entity_poly.type
_entity_poly.pdbx_seq_one_letter_code
_entity_poly.pdbx_strand_id
1 'polypeptide(L)'
;HGYGDGAAAGDEDGVAAVGEAGERTGYAVSSQSQEGVRRIRYRNRYVRTNSWHDELRHGSRLFRPLMNTSGISFLPHAMANLLMGGNFLKDSANTALTSFAGRLLALQDTMPPWELDADTLETVGSCDFDGSLPFYVPFTAHPKVAPGTGELLFFGFNPVYPPHCSVG
;
A
#
# COMPACT_ATOMS: atom_id res chain seq x y z
N HIS A 1 6.33 -50.50 -1.11
CA HIS A 1 6.71 -49.79 -2.35
C HIS A 1 5.44 -49.18 -2.92
N GLY A 2 5.24 -47.89 -3.12
CA GLY A 2 6.12 -46.73 -3.10
C GLY A 2 5.60 -45.73 -4.15
N TYR A 3 5.23 -44.52 -3.70
CA TYR A 3 5.17 -43.22 -4.41
C TYR A 3 4.22 -43.04 -5.61
N GLY A 4 3.57 -41.87 -5.81
CA GLY A 4 3.80 -40.58 -5.15
C GLY A 4 2.64 -39.60 -5.31
N ASP A 5 2.34 -38.92 -4.20
CA ASP A 5 1.72 -37.60 -4.15
C ASP A 5 2.72 -36.56 -4.65
N GLY A 6 2.28 -35.73 -5.59
CA GLY A 6 2.98 -34.52 -6.01
C GLY A 6 2.21 -33.29 -5.53
N ALA A 7 2.15 -33.09 -4.22
CA ALA A 7 1.72 -31.82 -3.66
C ALA A 7 2.93 -30.87 -3.68
N ALA A 8 2.91 -29.90 -4.59
CA ALA A 8 3.82 -28.77 -4.53
C ALA A 8 3.51 -28.00 -3.24
N ALA A 9 4.35 -28.16 -2.22
CA ALA A 9 4.39 -27.30 -1.07
C ALA A 9 4.88 -25.93 -1.56
N GLY A 10 3.96 -24.97 -1.68
CA GLY A 10 4.33 -23.57 -1.74
C GLY A 10 4.82 -23.17 -0.36
N ASP A 11 6.09 -22.77 -0.27
CA ASP A 11 6.62 -22.04 0.88
C ASP A 11 5.84 -20.70 0.97
N GLU A 12 4.81 -20.64 1.81
CA GLU A 12 4.14 -19.39 2.15
C GLU A 12 5.02 -18.59 3.12
N ASP A 13 6.08 -18.01 2.58
CA ASP A 13 6.91 -17.02 3.27
C ASP A 13 6.22 -15.65 3.28
N GLY A 14 5.87 -15.19 4.48
CA GLY A 14 5.67 -13.77 4.79
C GLY A 14 4.21 -13.32 4.94
N VAL A 15 3.69 -13.37 6.17
CA VAL A 15 2.53 -12.54 6.52
C VAL A 15 3.01 -11.11 6.70
N ALA A 16 2.76 -10.30 5.68
CA ALA A 16 2.97 -8.86 5.70
C ALA A 16 1.65 -8.16 6.07
N ALA A 17 1.58 -7.47 7.20
CA ALA A 17 0.36 -6.76 7.65
C ALA A 17 0.63 -5.28 7.90
N VAL A 18 -0.38 -4.43 7.65
CA VAL A 18 -0.33 -3.00 7.95
C VAL A 18 -1.25 -2.68 9.12
N GLY A 19 -0.78 -1.89 10.09
CA GLY A 19 -1.66 -1.11 10.99
C GLY A 19 -1.48 0.38 10.72
N GLU A 20 -2.40 1.31 11.00
CA GLU A 20 -3.62 1.39 11.82
C GLU A 20 -4.70 2.16 11.02
N ALA A 21 -5.98 1.92 11.32
CA ALA A 21 -7.13 2.57 10.67
C ALA A 21 -7.16 4.10 10.91
N GLY A 22 -6.98 4.88 9.84
CA GLY A 22 -7.01 6.35 9.84
C GLY A 22 -6.09 6.93 8.75
N GLU A 23 -5.90 8.26 8.71
CA GLU A 23 -4.97 8.91 7.75
C GLU A 23 -3.56 9.09 8.34
N ARG A 24 -3.11 8.09 9.10
CA ARG A 24 -1.73 8.05 9.60
C ARG A 24 -0.88 7.26 8.61
N THR A 25 0.41 7.59 8.53
CA THR A 25 1.34 6.82 7.71
C THR A 25 1.36 5.37 8.19
N GLY A 26 1.18 4.43 7.26
CA GLY A 26 1.13 3.00 7.56
C GLY A 26 2.51 2.47 7.98
N TYR A 27 2.49 1.34 8.69
CA TYR A 27 3.69 0.57 8.96
C TYR A 27 3.53 -0.87 8.47
N ALA A 28 4.53 -1.42 7.79
CA ALA A 28 4.51 -2.82 7.37
C ALA A 28 5.08 -3.70 8.48
N VAL A 29 4.51 -4.88 8.69
CA VAL A 29 4.97 -5.91 9.63
C VAL A 29 5.20 -7.22 8.91
N SER A 30 6.34 -7.89 9.07
CA SER A 30 6.57 -9.24 8.51
C SER A 30 6.86 -10.28 9.59
N SER A 31 6.41 -11.52 9.37
CA SER A 31 6.77 -12.69 10.18
C SER A 31 7.14 -13.91 9.35
N GLN A 32 8.27 -14.55 9.68
CA GLN A 32 8.79 -15.78 9.05
C GLN A 32 9.07 -16.85 10.10
N SER A 33 8.87 -18.13 9.78
CA SER A 33 9.12 -19.29 10.66
C SER A 33 10.04 -20.31 9.99
N GLN A 34 10.97 -20.95 10.74
CA GLN A 34 11.80 -22.07 10.26
C GLN A 34 11.40 -23.40 10.93
N GLU A 35 11.55 -24.53 10.22
CA GLU A 35 11.24 -25.86 10.74
C GLU A 35 12.21 -26.33 11.84
N GLY A 36 11.69 -27.11 12.80
CA GLY A 36 12.44 -27.75 13.89
C GLY A 36 12.55 -26.92 15.18
N VAL A 37 12.67 -25.59 15.07
CA VAL A 37 12.54 -24.63 16.18
C VAL A 37 11.72 -23.46 15.64
N ARG A 38 10.51 -23.24 16.17
CA ARG A 38 9.62 -22.14 15.75
C ARG A 38 10.23 -20.78 16.12
N ARG A 39 11.19 -20.32 15.33
CA ARG A 39 11.82 -18.99 15.43
C ARG A 39 11.01 -18.04 14.57
N ILE A 40 10.31 -17.13 15.21
CA ILE A 40 9.55 -16.07 14.55
C ILE A 40 10.42 -14.81 14.52
N ARG A 41 10.68 -14.27 13.32
CA ARG A 41 11.26 -12.93 13.17
C ARG A 41 10.13 -11.92 13.05
N TYR A 42 10.22 -10.80 13.77
CA TYR A 42 9.28 -9.68 13.68
C TYR A 42 10.04 -8.43 13.23
N ARG A 43 9.48 -7.72 12.25
CA ARG A 43 9.99 -6.43 11.78
C ARG A 43 8.82 -5.48 11.60
N ASN A 44 9.05 -4.20 11.86
CA ASN A 44 8.08 -3.13 11.65
C ASN A 44 8.79 -1.89 11.07
N ARG A 45 8.24 -1.28 10.02
CA ARG A 45 8.74 -0.01 9.48
C ARG A 45 7.61 0.85 8.91
N TYR A 46 7.70 2.17 9.10
CA TYR A 46 6.85 3.13 8.39
C TYR A 46 7.13 3.12 6.89
N VAL A 47 6.07 3.15 6.09
CA VAL A 47 6.19 3.39 4.64
C VAL A 47 6.55 4.86 4.43
N ARG A 48 7.72 5.12 3.84
CA ARG A 48 8.26 6.48 3.66
C ARG A 48 7.68 7.13 2.40
N THR A 49 6.38 7.40 2.44
CA THR A 49 5.67 8.08 1.36
C THR A 49 6.11 9.54 1.20
N ASN A 50 5.71 10.19 0.11
CA ASN A 50 5.94 11.63 -0.07
C ASN A 50 5.30 12.45 1.07
N SER A 51 4.05 12.14 1.44
CA SER A 51 3.37 12.81 2.56
C SER A 51 4.09 12.59 3.90
N TRP A 52 4.72 11.44 4.12
CA TRP A 52 5.55 11.20 5.32
C TRP A 52 6.77 12.13 5.34
N HIS A 53 7.46 12.28 4.21
CA HIS A 53 8.59 13.20 4.09
C HIS A 53 8.18 14.67 4.27
N ASP A 54 7.04 15.07 3.73
CA ASP A 54 6.53 16.45 3.86
C ASP A 54 6.19 16.79 5.32
N GLU A 55 5.47 15.90 6.00
CA GLU A 55 5.14 16.06 7.43
C GLU A 55 6.41 16.09 8.30
N LEU A 56 7.40 15.25 7.98
CA LEU A 56 8.67 15.22 8.70
C LEU A 56 9.47 16.53 8.52
N ARG A 57 9.54 17.07 7.29
CA ARG A 57 10.21 18.35 7.00
C ARG A 57 9.52 19.52 7.68
N HIS A 58 8.20 19.50 7.74
CA HIS A 58 7.43 20.56 8.38
C HIS A 58 7.44 20.47 9.92
N GLY A 59 7.76 19.30 10.47
CA GLY A 59 7.81 19.06 11.91
C GLY A 59 6.43 18.98 12.58
N SER A 60 5.35 18.93 11.79
CA SER A 60 3.98 18.78 12.28
C SER A 60 3.08 18.14 11.21
N ARG A 61 1.87 17.75 11.60
CA ARG A 61 0.89 17.15 10.68
C ARG A 61 0.41 18.19 9.66
N LEU A 62 0.64 17.92 8.38
CA LEU A 62 0.23 18.78 7.26
C LEU A 62 -1.15 18.40 6.73
N PHE A 63 -1.40 17.11 6.54
CA PHE A 63 -2.61 16.65 5.85
C PHE A 63 -3.75 16.45 6.84
N ARG A 64 -4.80 17.25 6.68
CA ARG A 64 -6.05 17.19 7.44
C ARG A 64 -6.99 16.14 6.85
N PRO A 65 -7.94 15.63 7.67
CA PRO A 65 -8.84 14.60 7.20
C PRO A 65 -9.85 15.04 6.18
N LEU A 66 -9.94 14.25 5.11
CA LEU A 66 -10.88 14.43 4.02
C LEU A 66 -11.91 13.30 3.96
N MET A 67 -11.54 12.06 4.27
CA MET A 67 -12.44 10.91 4.17
C MET A 67 -13.42 10.82 5.35
N ASN A 68 -13.01 11.29 6.54
CA ASN A 68 -13.80 11.22 7.77
C ASN A 68 -14.32 12.59 8.25
N THR A 69 -14.33 13.60 7.38
CA THR A 69 -14.73 14.96 7.74
C THR A 69 -16.18 15.26 7.34
N SER A 70 -16.84 16.15 8.07
CA SER A 70 -18.18 16.62 7.69
C SER A 70 -18.12 17.42 6.39
N GLY A 71 -19.17 17.39 5.57
CA GLY A 71 -19.17 18.05 4.25
C GLY A 71 -18.82 19.55 4.29
N ILE A 72 -19.14 20.24 5.39
CA ILE A 72 -18.79 21.66 5.61
C ILE A 72 -17.28 21.86 5.79
N SER A 73 -16.59 20.88 6.38
CA SER A 73 -15.16 20.92 6.66
C SER A 73 -14.30 20.37 5.51
N PHE A 74 -14.92 19.65 4.56
CA PHE A 74 -14.25 19.05 3.41
C PHE A 74 -13.50 20.09 2.57
N LEU A 75 -14.20 21.11 2.08
CA LEU A 75 -13.61 22.10 1.19
C LEU A 75 -12.48 22.93 1.85
N PRO A 76 -12.64 23.43 3.10
CA PRO A 76 -11.54 24.08 3.81
C PRO A 76 -10.32 23.17 4.03
N HIS A 77 -10.53 21.89 4.35
CA HIS A 77 -9.42 20.93 4.52
C HIS A 77 -8.74 20.62 3.19
N ALA A 78 -9.50 20.43 2.12
CA ALA A 78 -9.00 20.17 0.79
C ALA A 78 -8.10 21.33 0.32
N MET A 79 -8.56 22.56 0.53
CA MET A 79 -7.77 23.75 0.23
C MET A 79 -6.51 23.88 1.09
N ALA A 80 -6.61 23.63 2.39
CA ALA A 80 -5.45 23.66 3.28
C ALA A 80 -4.40 22.62 2.88
N ASN A 81 -4.82 21.39 2.59
CA ASN A 81 -3.93 20.31 2.15
C ASN A 81 -3.24 20.68 0.83
N LEU A 82 -3.97 21.23 -0.15
CA LEU A 82 -3.39 21.68 -1.42
C LEU A 82 -2.37 22.80 -1.21
N LEU A 83 -2.71 23.83 -0.43
CA LEU A 83 -1.84 24.99 -0.22
C LEU A 83 -0.59 24.69 0.60
N MET A 84 -0.69 23.76 1.57
CA MET A 84 0.40 23.47 2.49
C MET A 84 1.21 22.24 2.09
N GLY A 85 0.57 21.21 1.53
CA GLY A 85 1.17 19.93 1.18
C GLY A 85 1.20 19.63 -0.33
N GLY A 86 0.73 20.54 -1.18
CA GLY A 86 0.76 20.39 -2.64
C GLY A 86 -0.20 19.34 -3.21
N ASN A 87 -0.91 18.61 -2.35
CA ASN A 87 -1.83 17.52 -2.72
C ASN A 87 -3.11 17.60 -1.88
N PHE A 88 -4.24 17.21 -2.46
CA PHE A 88 -5.52 17.15 -1.75
C PHE A 88 -5.54 16.07 -0.68
N LEU A 89 -5.15 14.85 -1.08
CA LEU A 89 -5.20 13.67 -0.24
C LEU A 89 -3.82 13.34 0.30
N LYS A 90 -3.78 12.78 1.50
CA LYS A 90 -2.57 12.19 2.07
C LYS A 90 -2.28 10.86 1.41
N ASP A 91 -1.02 10.63 1.08
CA ASP A 91 -0.48 9.32 0.73
C ASP A 91 0.05 8.63 2.00
N SER A 92 -0.77 7.75 2.58
CA SER A 92 -0.50 6.99 3.80
C SER A 92 -0.05 5.55 3.55
N ALA A 93 -0.36 4.96 2.39
CA ALA A 93 -0.01 3.58 2.03
C ALA A 93 -0.30 2.56 3.16
N ASN A 94 -1.46 2.69 3.80
CA ASN A 94 -1.73 2.08 5.10
C ASN A 94 -2.84 1.02 5.14
N THR A 95 -3.55 0.78 4.03
CA THR A 95 -4.75 -0.06 4.03
C THR A 95 -4.42 -1.54 3.98
N ALA A 96 -3.50 -1.95 3.11
CA ALA A 96 -3.17 -3.36 2.91
C ALA A 96 -1.74 -3.56 2.36
N LEU A 97 -1.26 -4.80 2.46
CA LEU A 97 -0.08 -5.28 1.74
C LEU A 97 -0.50 -6.40 0.79
N THR A 98 0.16 -6.48 -0.37
CA THR A 98 0.03 -7.61 -1.28
C THR A 98 1.38 -7.97 -1.88
N SER A 99 1.58 -9.25 -2.17
CA SER A 99 2.75 -9.74 -2.90
C SER A 99 2.33 -10.10 -4.32
N PHE A 100 2.96 -9.49 -5.31
CA PHE A 100 2.67 -9.77 -6.72
C PHE A 100 3.93 -9.61 -7.58
N ALA A 101 4.16 -10.55 -8.50
CA ALA A 101 5.30 -10.54 -9.41
C ALA A 101 6.67 -10.31 -8.72
N GLY A 102 6.87 -10.91 -7.53
CA GLY A 102 8.10 -10.77 -6.75
C GLY A 102 8.25 -9.46 -5.97
N ARG A 103 7.23 -8.59 -6.00
CA ARG A 103 7.23 -7.29 -5.32
C ARG A 103 6.29 -7.34 -4.11
N LEU A 104 6.70 -6.74 -3.00
CA LEU A 104 5.84 -6.49 -1.85
C LEU A 104 5.29 -5.06 -1.94
N LEU A 105 3.98 -4.91 -2.01
CA LEU A 105 3.32 -3.64 -2.28
C LEU A 105 2.45 -3.19 -1.10
N ALA A 106 2.68 -1.98 -0.60
CA ALA A 106 1.83 -1.28 0.35
C ALA A 106 0.79 -0.43 -0.38
N LEU A 107 -0.47 -0.56 0.00
CA LEU A 107 -1.62 -0.08 -0.76
C LEU A 107 -2.48 0.90 0.03
N GLN A 108 -3.12 1.83 -0.69
CA GLN A 108 -4.16 2.73 -0.22
C GLN A 108 -5.13 3.03 -1.37
N ASP A 109 -6.43 3.04 -1.10
CA ASP A 109 -7.48 3.11 -2.14
C ASP A 109 -7.49 4.34 -3.05
N THR A 110 -6.73 5.39 -2.73
CA THR A 110 -6.75 6.68 -3.43
C THR A 110 -5.40 7.11 -4.01
N MET A 111 -4.37 6.26 -3.88
CA MET A 111 -3.01 6.56 -4.33
C MET A 111 -2.41 5.35 -5.08
N PRO A 112 -1.35 5.54 -5.88
CA PRO A 112 -0.58 4.44 -6.44
C PRO A 112 0.06 3.57 -5.34
N PRO A 113 0.42 2.32 -5.64
CA PRO A 113 1.07 1.43 -4.69
C PRO A 113 2.51 1.86 -4.39
N TRP A 114 3.01 1.50 -3.22
CA TRP A 114 4.41 1.65 -2.83
C TRP A 114 5.10 0.29 -2.73
N GLU A 115 6.25 0.14 -3.34
CA GLU A 115 7.06 -1.07 -3.23
C GLU A 115 7.94 -1.03 -1.98
N LEU A 116 8.01 -2.16 -1.29
CA LEU A 116 8.84 -2.41 -0.14
C LEU A 116 9.79 -3.58 -0.45
N ASP A 117 11.01 -3.49 0.08
CA ASP A 117 11.90 -4.64 0.13
C ASP A 117 11.31 -5.69 1.09
N ALA A 118 11.08 -6.92 0.60
CA ALA A 118 10.33 -7.94 1.33
C ALA A 118 11.03 -8.41 2.61
N ASP A 119 12.37 -8.37 2.62
CA ASP A 119 13.16 -8.75 3.79
C ASP A 119 13.18 -7.61 4.79
N THR A 120 13.68 -6.46 4.39
CA THR A 120 14.02 -5.29 5.24
C THR A 120 12.87 -4.35 5.53
N LEU A 121 11.77 -4.44 4.77
CA LEU A 121 10.65 -3.49 4.75
C LEU A 121 11.10 -2.05 4.44
N GLU A 122 12.27 -1.87 3.82
CA GLU A 122 12.67 -0.56 3.33
C GLU A 122 11.75 -0.13 2.18
N THR A 123 11.28 1.11 2.20
CA THR A 123 10.50 1.66 1.10
C THR A 123 11.41 1.88 -0.10
N VAL A 124 11.12 1.17 -1.19
CA VAL A 124 11.85 1.26 -2.46
C VAL A 124 11.40 2.51 -3.22
N GLY A 125 10.08 2.72 -3.33
CA GLY A 125 9.49 3.84 -4.06
C GLY A 125 8.03 3.59 -4.42
N SER A 126 7.42 4.53 -5.14
CA SER A 126 6.12 4.28 -5.78
C SER A 126 6.31 3.25 -6.90
N CYS A 127 5.38 2.30 -7.02
CA CYS A 127 5.40 1.26 -8.04
C CYS A 127 4.48 1.64 -9.20
N ASP A 128 5.05 1.75 -10.39
CA ASP A 128 4.37 2.02 -11.66
C ASP A 128 4.30 0.79 -12.57
N PHE A 129 4.66 -0.40 -12.05
CA PHE A 129 4.73 -1.65 -12.79
C PHE A 129 5.50 -1.52 -14.12
N ASP A 130 6.72 -1.00 -14.04
CA ASP A 130 7.63 -0.78 -15.17
C ASP A 130 6.99 0.12 -16.25
N GLY A 131 6.23 1.13 -15.78
CA GLY A 131 5.54 2.12 -16.59
C GLY A 131 4.16 1.70 -17.12
N SER A 132 3.66 0.51 -16.76
CA SER A 132 2.32 0.06 -17.17
C SER A 132 1.19 0.70 -16.36
N LEU A 133 1.46 1.15 -15.14
CA LEU A 133 0.55 1.91 -14.30
C LEU A 133 0.93 3.39 -14.30
N PRO A 134 0.10 4.29 -14.85
CA PRO A 134 0.39 5.72 -14.78
C PRO A 134 0.45 6.19 -13.32
N PHE A 135 1.44 7.04 -13.00
CA PHE A 135 1.74 7.50 -11.63
C PHE A 135 0.59 8.22 -10.90
N TYR A 136 -0.48 8.60 -11.61
CA TYR A 136 -1.65 9.29 -11.06
C TYR A 136 -2.87 8.37 -10.87
N VAL A 137 -2.78 7.11 -11.31
CA VAL A 137 -3.88 6.15 -11.22
C VAL A 137 -3.89 5.53 -9.82
N PRO A 138 -4.98 5.72 -9.04
CA PRO A 138 -5.13 5.07 -7.75
C PRO A 138 -5.18 3.56 -7.89
N PHE A 139 -4.81 2.85 -6.84
CA PHE A 139 -4.79 1.40 -6.81
C PHE A 139 -5.58 0.89 -5.60
N THR A 140 -6.58 0.05 -5.80
CA THR A 140 -7.37 -0.50 -4.69
C THR A 140 -6.48 -1.25 -3.70
N ALA A 141 -6.81 -1.16 -2.41
CA ALA A 141 -6.14 -1.94 -1.39
C ALA A 141 -6.40 -3.46 -1.48
N HIS A 142 -7.34 -3.88 -2.33
CA HIS A 142 -7.77 -5.28 -2.41
C HIS A 142 -7.76 -5.82 -3.85
N PRO A 143 -6.60 -5.78 -4.54
CA PRO A 143 -6.49 -6.36 -5.87
C PRO A 143 -6.66 -7.88 -5.82
N LYS A 144 -6.95 -8.50 -6.96
CA LYS A 144 -7.15 -9.95 -7.06
C LYS A 144 -6.36 -10.53 -8.21
N VAL A 145 -5.64 -11.63 -7.94
CA VAL A 145 -4.97 -12.40 -8.98
C VAL A 145 -5.98 -13.33 -9.64
N ALA A 146 -6.10 -13.26 -10.96
CA ALA A 146 -6.97 -14.12 -11.74
C ALA A 146 -6.41 -15.57 -11.75
N PRO A 147 -7.19 -16.60 -11.36
CA PRO A 147 -6.69 -17.96 -11.15
C PRO A 147 -6.27 -18.70 -12.43
N GLY A 148 -6.60 -18.16 -13.62
CA GLY A 148 -6.21 -18.74 -14.90
C GLY A 148 -5.00 -18.07 -15.54
N THR A 149 -5.01 -16.74 -15.63
CA THR A 149 -3.96 -15.97 -16.31
C THR A 149 -2.83 -15.54 -15.38
N GLY A 150 -3.07 -15.49 -14.07
CA GLY A 150 -2.13 -14.91 -13.11
C GLY A 150 -2.07 -13.39 -13.17
N GLU A 151 -2.96 -12.74 -13.93
CA GLU A 151 -3.03 -11.27 -14.01
C GLU A 151 -3.56 -10.68 -12.70
N LEU A 152 -3.00 -9.53 -12.29
CA LEU A 152 -3.47 -8.79 -11.14
C LEU A 152 -4.56 -7.80 -11.58
N LEU A 153 -5.79 -8.09 -11.21
CA LEU A 153 -6.93 -7.23 -11.47
C LEU A 153 -7.08 -6.20 -10.35
N PHE A 154 -7.24 -4.95 -10.73
CA PHE A 154 -7.45 -3.85 -9.79
C PHE A 154 -8.42 -2.81 -10.35
N PHE A 155 -8.91 -1.96 -9.46
CA PHE A 155 -9.58 -0.72 -9.84
C PHE A 155 -8.99 0.44 -9.04
N GLY A 156 -9.10 1.65 -9.57
CA GLY A 156 -8.66 2.88 -8.93
C GLY A 156 -9.81 3.86 -8.79
N PHE A 157 -9.98 4.46 -7.62
CA PHE A 157 -10.98 5.49 -7.36
C PHE A 157 -10.32 6.85 -7.07
N ASN A 158 -10.62 7.85 -7.91
CA ASN A 158 -10.15 9.22 -7.73
C ASN A 158 -11.33 10.15 -7.40
N PRO A 159 -11.46 10.63 -6.15
CA PRO A 159 -12.58 11.49 -5.75
C PRO A 159 -12.45 12.94 -6.24
N VAL A 160 -11.30 13.34 -6.81
CA VAL A 160 -10.99 14.74 -7.16
C VAL A 160 -11.11 14.98 -8.67
N TYR A 161 -10.55 14.11 -9.51
CA TYR A 161 -10.45 14.34 -10.95
C TYR A 161 -10.98 13.15 -11.77
N PRO A 162 -11.59 13.40 -12.94
CA PRO A 162 -11.95 12.34 -13.88
C PRO A 162 -10.70 11.76 -14.59
N PRO A 163 -10.74 10.47 -15.00
CA PRO A 163 -11.79 9.51 -14.72
C PRO A 163 -11.82 9.13 -13.23
N HIS A 164 -13.01 9.17 -12.61
CA HIS A 164 -13.17 8.88 -11.19
C HIS A 164 -13.00 7.38 -10.87
N CYS A 165 -13.19 6.52 -11.86
CA CYS A 165 -12.97 5.09 -11.75
C CYS A 165 -12.09 4.63 -12.92
N SER A 166 -11.10 3.82 -12.62
CA SER A 166 -10.18 3.19 -13.57
C SER A 166 -10.09 1.71 -13.24
N VAL A 167 -9.83 0.87 -14.23
CA VAL A 167 -9.69 -0.59 -14.08
C VAL A 167 -8.47 -1.01 -14.87
N GLY A 168 -7.72 -1.99 -14.35
CA GLY A 168 -6.55 -2.56 -14.99
C GLY A 168 -6.27 -3.98 -14.51
#